data_AF-A0A2M7YUE1-F1
#
_entry.id   AF-A0A2M7YUE1-F1
#
_cell.length_a   1.000
_cell.length_b   1.000
_cell.length_c   1.000
_cell.angle_alpha   90.00
_cell.angle_beta   90.00
_cell.angle_gamma   90.00
#
_symmetry.space_group_name_H-M   'P 1'
#
loop_
_entity.id
_entity.type
_entity.pdbx_description
1 polymer ?
#
loop_
_entity_poly.entity_id
_entity_poly.type
_entity_poly.pdbx_seq_one_letter_code
_entity_poly.pdbx_strand_id
1 'polypeptide(L)'
;MAPAVSTPLDPRLGETEVLGRLLRLYEDEKQLYAQVLDLSRRQGEALASCAPVTEVRRLLEAKRNCLTAVQNLEKSAAGPKQAWERGRGKWSAGARARLNVSLRTVAKLIEETLACEERNDQILLQQVEDV
;
A
#
# COMPACT_ATOMS: atom_id res chain seq x y z
N MET A 1 -12.08 -31.27 -42.37
CA MET A 1 -12.10 -30.65 -41.03
C MET A 1 -10.66 -30.49 -40.58
N ALA A 2 -10.14 -29.27 -40.53
CA ALA A 2 -8.78 -29.01 -40.04
C ALA A 2 -8.80 -28.91 -38.50
N PRO A 3 -7.83 -29.50 -37.78
CA PRO A 3 -7.75 -29.34 -36.34
C PRO A 3 -7.38 -27.90 -36.00
N ALA A 4 -8.11 -27.30 -35.04
CA ALA A 4 -7.79 -26.01 -34.48
C ALA A 4 -6.39 -26.08 -33.86
N VAL A 5 -5.46 -25.29 -34.40
CA VAL A 5 -4.15 -25.08 -33.82
C VAL A 5 -4.36 -24.34 -32.50
N SER A 6 -4.37 -25.09 -31.39
CA SER A 6 -4.26 -24.51 -30.05
C SER A 6 -2.88 -23.90 -29.93
N THR A 7 -2.74 -22.62 -30.30
CA THR A 7 -1.52 -21.85 -30.10
C THR A 7 -1.18 -21.90 -28.62
N PRO A 8 0.01 -22.38 -28.22
CA PRO A 8 0.43 -22.32 -26.83
C PRO A 8 0.41 -20.85 -26.39
N LEU A 9 -0.36 -20.52 -25.35
CA LEU A 9 -0.30 -19.19 -24.75
C LEU A 9 1.16 -18.93 -24.36
N ASP A 10 1.80 -17.92 -24.95
CA ASP A 10 3.18 -17.56 -24.62
C ASP A 10 3.26 -17.22 -23.12
N PRO A 11 4.04 -17.97 -22.32
CA PRO A 11 4.20 -17.72 -20.89
C PRO A 11 4.64 -16.28 -20.58
N ARG A 12 5.31 -15.61 -21.51
CA ARG A 12 5.77 -14.22 -21.38
C ARG A 12 4.64 -13.20 -21.45
N LEU A 13 3.57 -13.50 -22.18
CA LEU A 13 2.36 -12.66 -22.20
C LEU A 13 1.65 -12.72 -20.84
N GLY A 14 1.58 -13.91 -20.24
CA GLY A 14 1.05 -14.09 -18.88
C GLY A 14 1.89 -13.40 -17.80
N GLU A 15 3.23 -13.46 -17.90
CA GLU A 15 4.12 -12.73 -16.99
C GLU A 15 3.89 -11.22 -17.07
N THR A 16 3.86 -10.66 -18.28
CA THR A 16 3.74 -9.22 -18.50
C THR A 16 2.41 -8.69 -17.96
N GLU A 17 1.31 -9.41 -18.18
CA GLU A 17 0.00 -9.03 -17.69
C GLU A 17 -0.10 -9.07 -16.16
N VAL A 18 0.34 -10.17 -15.54
CA VAL A 18 0.30 -10.32 -14.08
C VAL A 18 1.23 -9.31 -13.41
N LEU A 19 2.43 -9.09 -13.96
CA LEU A 19 3.36 -8.07 -13.48
C LEU A 19 2.75 -6.68 -13.60
N GLY A 20 2.14 -6.34 -14.74
CA GLY A 20 1.50 -5.03 -14.94
C GLY A 20 0.39 -4.76 -13.93
N ARG A 21 -0.46 -5.76 -13.66
CA ARG A 21 -1.51 -5.68 -12.64
C ARG A 21 -0.92 -5.49 -11.24
N LEU A 22 0.08 -6.29 -10.86
CA LEU A 22 0.73 -6.17 -9.54
C LEU A 22 1.43 -4.83 -9.35
N LEU A 23 2.17 -4.35 -10.35
CA LEU A 23 2.84 -3.05 -10.26
C LEU A 23 1.85 -1.90 -10.12
N ARG A 24 0.70 -1.95 -10.83
CA ARG A 24 -0.36 -0.97 -10.66
C ARG A 24 -0.95 -1.02 -9.25
N LEU A 25 -1.25 -2.21 -8.73
CA LEU A 25 -1.75 -2.39 -7.37
C LEU A 25 -0.78 -1.81 -6.34
N TYR A 26 0.52 -2.09 -6.44
CA TYR A 26 1.50 -1.54 -5.49
C TYR A 26 1.74 -0.04 -5.65
N GLU A 27 1.55 0.53 -6.85
CA GLU A 27 1.59 1.98 -7.02
C GLU A 27 0.37 2.65 -6.37
N ASP A 28 -0.82 2.07 -6.53
CA ASP A 28 -2.05 2.55 -5.87
C ASP A 28 -1.91 2.44 -4.33
N GLU A 29 -1.36 1.32 -3.83
CA GLU A 29 -1.10 1.09 -2.40
C GLU A 29 -0.09 2.11 -1.84
N LYS A 30 1.00 2.36 -2.57
CA LYS A 30 2.00 3.38 -2.25
C LYS A 30 1.36 4.77 -2.13
N GLN A 31 0.48 5.15 -3.06
CA GLN A 31 -0.20 6.45 -2.99
C GLN A 31 -1.09 6.56 -1.76
N LEU A 32 -1.82 5.50 -1.41
CA LEU A 32 -2.65 5.47 -0.21
C LEU A 32 -1.81 5.58 1.07
N TYR A 33 -0.71 4.84 1.19
CA TYR A 33 0.18 4.98 2.35
C TYR A 33 0.86 6.35 2.43
N ALA A 34 1.24 6.95 1.31
CA ALA A 34 1.75 8.31 1.29
C ALA A 34 0.71 9.33 1.80
N GLN A 35 -0.57 9.15 1.46
CA GLN A 35 -1.66 9.96 2.00
C GLN A 35 -1.86 9.73 3.50
N VAL A 36 -1.80 8.48 3.97
CA VAL A 36 -1.88 8.19 5.41
C VAL A 36 -0.74 8.90 6.15
N LEU A 37 0.50 8.81 5.66
CA LEU A 37 1.66 9.47 6.25
C LEU A 37 1.50 11.00 6.30
N ASP A 38 0.99 11.63 5.24
CA ASP A 38 0.68 13.07 5.24
C ASP A 38 -0.35 13.43 6.33
N LEU A 39 -1.45 12.67 6.39
CA LEU A 39 -2.48 12.87 7.40
C LEU A 39 -1.96 12.63 8.82
N SER A 40 -1.06 11.67 9.00
CA SER A 40 -0.38 11.39 10.27
C SER A 40 0.50 12.56 10.70
N ARG A 41 1.25 13.18 9.79
CA ARG A 41 2.05 14.37 10.09
C ARG A 41 1.17 15.55 10.51
N ARG A 42 0.10 15.80 9.75
CA ARG A 42 -0.89 16.85 10.05
C ARG A 42 -1.61 16.62 11.37
N GLN A 43 -1.86 15.35 11.74
CA GLN A 43 -2.39 15.02 13.06
C GLN A 43 -1.38 15.38 14.14
N GLY A 44 -0.10 15.07 13.97
CA GLY A 44 0.96 15.47 14.91
C GLY A 44 1.04 16.99 15.11
N GLU A 45 0.97 17.75 14.01
CA GLU A 45 0.92 19.22 14.05
C GLU A 45 -0.32 19.73 14.80
N ALA A 46 -1.51 19.18 14.49
CA ALA A 46 -2.76 19.54 15.14
C ALA A 46 -2.75 19.24 16.65
N LEU A 47 -2.16 18.10 17.05
CA LEU A 47 -1.97 17.75 18.45
C LEU A 47 -1.03 18.75 19.12
N ALA A 48 0.15 19.00 18.54
CA ALA A 48 1.14 19.91 19.10
C ALA A 48 0.63 21.36 19.24
N SER A 49 -0.29 21.80 18.38
CA SER A 49 -0.91 23.13 18.44
C SER A 49 -2.19 23.19 19.28
N CYS A 50 -2.56 22.12 19.99
CA CYS A 50 -3.81 22.00 20.74
C CYS A 50 -5.05 22.34 19.89
N ALA A 51 -5.07 21.86 18.65
CA ALA A 51 -6.17 22.09 17.72
C ALA A 51 -7.50 21.50 18.27
N PRO A 52 -8.65 22.03 17.82
CA PRO A 52 -9.94 21.51 18.26
C PRO A 52 -10.09 20.01 17.97
N VAL A 53 -10.74 19.28 18.89
CA VAL A 53 -10.96 17.82 18.75
C VAL A 53 -11.68 17.44 17.46
N THR A 54 -12.49 18.35 16.89
CA THR A 54 -13.18 18.17 15.61
C THR A 54 -12.22 18.08 14.43
N GLU A 55 -11.11 18.83 14.47
CA GLU A 55 -10.07 18.78 13.45
C GLU A 55 -9.30 17.45 13.52
N VAL A 56 -8.90 17.04 14.72
CA VAL A 56 -8.26 15.73 14.94
C VAL A 56 -9.18 14.59 14.48
N ARG A 57 -10.48 14.66 14.81
CA ARG A 57 -11.47 13.67 14.36
C ARG A 57 -11.56 13.58 12.84
N ARG A 58 -11.56 14.72 12.14
CA ARG A 58 -11.57 14.76 10.66
C ARG A 58 -10.34 14.08 10.06
N LEU A 59 -9.16 14.30 10.65
CA LEU A 59 -7.92 13.66 10.21
C LEU A 59 -7.97 12.15 10.42
N LEU A 60 -8.46 11.68 11.57
CA LEU A 60 -8.63 10.26 11.86
C LEU A 60 -9.62 9.57 10.91
N GLU A 61 -10.74 10.24 10.59
CA GLU A 61 -11.70 9.73 9.61
C GLU A 61 -11.10 9.61 8.21
N ALA A 62 -10.32 10.61 7.78
CA ALA A 62 -9.61 10.56 6.51
C ALA A 62 -8.61 9.39 6.46
N LYS A 63 -7.81 9.19 7.52
CA LYS A 63 -6.87 8.06 7.63
C LYS A 63 -7.59 6.71 7.56
N ARG A 64 -8.70 6.58 8.29
CA ARG A 64 -9.53 5.36 8.26
C ARG A 64 -10.04 5.05 6.85
N ASN A 65 -10.45 6.07 6.10
CA ASN A 65 -10.92 5.91 4.73
C ASN A 65 -9.79 5.42 3.81
N CYS A 66 -8.58 5.98 3.92
CA CYS A 66 -7.41 5.51 3.19
C CYS A 66 -7.05 4.06 3.53
N LEU A 67 -7.01 3.68 4.81
CA LEU A 67 -6.72 2.31 5.24
C LEU A 67 -7.79 1.32 4.78
N THR A 68 -9.06 1.73 4.75
CA THR A 68 -10.14 0.91 4.19
C THR A 68 -9.95 0.70 2.68
N ALA A 69 -9.50 1.72 1.96
CA ALA A 69 -9.15 1.59 0.55
C ALA A 69 -7.98 0.62 0.33
N VAL A 70 -6.94 0.66 1.17
CA VAL A 70 -5.84 -0.32 1.15
C VAL A 70 -6.37 -1.74 1.35
N GLN A 71 -7.21 -1.97 2.37
CA GLN A 71 -7.79 -3.30 2.62
C GLN A 71 -8.60 -3.81 1.42
N ASN A 72 -9.36 -2.94 0.75
CA ASN A 72 -10.13 -3.32 -0.43
C ASN A 72 -9.22 -3.62 -1.63
N LEU A 73 -8.13 -2.86 -1.78
CA LEU A 73 -7.11 -3.08 -2.80
C LEU A 73 -6.42 -4.43 -2.59
N GLU A 74 -6.04 -4.76 -1.36
CA GLU A 74 -5.42 -6.04 -1.01
C GLU A 74 -6.34 -7.23 -1.29
N LYS A 75 -7.64 -7.11 -1.00
CA LYS A 75 -8.64 -8.13 -1.37
C LYS A 75 -8.72 -8.31 -2.87
N SER A 76 -8.70 -7.21 -3.64
CA SER A 76 -8.71 -7.27 -5.11
C SER A 76 -7.43 -7.86 -5.70
N ALA A 77 -6.32 -7.76 -4.96
CA ALA A 77 -5.00 -8.27 -5.34
C ALA A 77 -4.84 -9.79 -5.15
N ALA A 78 -5.78 -10.48 -4.49
CA ALA A 78 -5.65 -11.92 -4.19
C ALA A 78 -5.37 -12.78 -5.44
N GLY A 79 -6.11 -12.54 -6.52
CA GLY A 79 -5.94 -13.28 -7.79
C GLY A 79 -4.55 -13.07 -8.42
N PRO A 80 -4.14 -11.81 -8.71
CA PRO A 80 -2.80 -11.50 -9.21
C PRO A 80 -1.66 -11.99 -8.32
N LYS A 81 -1.78 -11.87 -6.99
CA LYS A 81 -0.77 -12.37 -6.03
C LYS A 81 -0.64 -13.90 -6.13
N GLN A 82 -1.75 -14.62 -6.13
CA GLN A 82 -1.75 -16.08 -6.29
C GLN A 82 -1.22 -16.54 -7.66
N ALA A 83 -1.51 -15.80 -8.73
CA ALA A 83 -0.96 -16.07 -10.06
C ALA A 83 0.56 -15.90 -10.08
N TRP A 84 1.07 -14.84 -9.43
CA TRP A 84 2.50 -14.63 -9.25
C TRP A 84 3.15 -15.72 -8.40
N GLU A 85 2.59 -16.08 -7.26
CA GLU A 85 3.15 -17.12 -6.38
C GLU A 85 3.31 -18.47 -7.09
N ARG A 86 2.32 -18.88 -7.89
CA ARG A 86 2.40 -20.10 -8.70
C ARG A 86 3.44 -20.02 -9.81
N GLY A 87 3.70 -18.82 -10.34
CA GLY A 87 4.57 -18.60 -11.49
C GLY A 87 5.99 -18.10 -11.16
N ARG A 88 6.26 -17.67 -9.93
CA ARG A 88 7.44 -16.86 -9.56
C ARG A 88 8.79 -17.48 -9.93
N GLY A 89 8.88 -18.81 -9.96
CA GLY A 89 10.12 -19.51 -10.33
C GLY A 89 10.50 -19.37 -11.80
N LYS A 90 9.53 -19.02 -12.67
CA LYS A 90 9.71 -18.88 -14.12
C LYS A 90 9.81 -17.42 -14.58
N TRP A 91 9.67 -16.47 -13.66
CA TRP A 91 9.68 -15.04 -13.99
C TRP A 91 11.08 -14.54 -14.31
N SER A 92 11.15 -13.62 -15.28
CA SER A 92 12.40 -12.94 -15.62
C SER A 92 13.02 -12.26 -14.39
N ALA A 93 14.36 -12.13 -14.40
CA ALA A 93 15.07 -11.42 -13.32
C ALA A 93 14.62 -9.95 -13.24
N GLY A 94 14.35 -9.31 -14.39
CA GLY A 94 13.85 -7.94 -14.47
C GLY A 94 12.46 -7.76 -13.84
N ALA A 95 11.52 -8.67 -14.11
CA ALA A 95 10.18 -8.62 -13.50
C ALA A 95 10.25 -8.76 -11.97
N ARG A 96 11.06 -9.70 -11.48
CA ARG A 96 11.30 -9.88 -10.04
C ARG A 96 11.93 -8.65 -9.40
N ALA A 97 12.92 -8.04 -10.05
CA ALA A 97 13.56 -6.82 -9.55
C ALA A 97 12.57 -5.65 -9.45
N ARG A 98 11.76 -5.42 -10.49
CA ARG A 98 10.73 -4.35 -10.49
C ARG A 98 9.72 -4.54 -9.37
N LEU A 99 9.20 -5.75 -9.21
CA LEU A 99 8.25 -6.08 -8.14
C LEU A 99 8.86 -5.86 -6.75
N ASN A 100 10.09 -6.31 -6.55
CA ASN A 100 10.81 -6.12 -5.28
C ASN A 100 11.04 -4.65 -4.96
N VAL A 101 11.31 -3.80 -5.96
CA VAL A 101 11.43 -2.35 -5.75
C VAL A 101 10.10 -1.78 -5.24
N SER A 102 8.99 -2.06 -5.92
CA SER A 102 7.67 -1.59 -5.50
C SER A 102 7.30 -2.06 -4.09
N LEU A 103 7.54 -3.33 -3.76
CA LEU A 103 7.31 -3.88 -2.42
C LEU A 103 8.13 -3.19 -1.34
N ARG A 104 9.43 -2.94 -1.59
CA ARG A 104 10.28 -2.22 -0.63
C ARG A 104 9.83 -0.79 -0.43
N THR A 105 9.37 -0.12 -1.49
CA THR A 105 8.84 1.25 -1.38
C THR A 105 7.59 1.28 -0.50
N VAL A 106 6.64 0.35 -0.69
CA VAL A 106 5.45 0.24 0.16
C VAL A 106 5.84 -0.07 1.61
N ALA A 107 6.72 -1.06 1.83
CA ALA A 107 7.19 -1.42 3.17
C ALA A 107 7.81 -0.24 3.91
N LYS A 108 8.68 0.54 3.24
CA LYS A 108 9.28 1.75 3.80
C LYS A 108 8.24 2.79 4.20
N LEU A 109 7.20 3.00 3.38
CA LEU A 109 6.12 3.94 3.72
C LEU A 109 5.31 3.48 4.92
N ILE A 110 5.08 2.18 5.07
CA ILE A 110 4.42 1.61 6.25
C ILE A 110 5.27 1.88 7.50
N GLU A 111 6.57 1.59 7.45
CA GLU A 111 7.51 1.86 8.55
C GLU A 111 7.53 3.35 8.93
N GLU A 112 7.62 4.25 7.94
CA GLU A 112 7.57 5.70 8.16
C GLU A 112 6.24 6.15 8.78
N THR A 113 5.13 5.54 8.37
CA THR A 113 3.79 5.80 8.93
C THR A 113 3.73 5.36 10.39
N LEU A 114 4.16 4.14 10.71
CA LEU A 114 4.16 3.62 12.07
C LEU A 114 5.02 4.48 13.01
N ALA A 115 6.22 4.87 12.58
CA ALA A 115 7.07 5.77 13.36
C ALA A 115 6.46 7.17 13.54
N CYS A 116 5.62 7.62 12.60
CA CYS A 116 4.87 8.86 12.75
C CYS A 116 3.72 8.72 13.76
N GLU A 117 2.99 7.61 13.72
CA GLU A 117 1.92 7.32 14.67
C GLU A 117 2.45 7.20 16.09
N GLU A 118 3.56 6.48 16.30
CA GLU A 118 4.19 6.35 17.61
C GLU A 118 4.56 7.72 18.20
N ARG A 119 5.08 8.64 17.37
CA ARG A 119 5.37 10.01 17.81
C ARG A 119 4.10 10.78 18.17
N ASN A 120 3.03 10.63 17.39
CA ASN A 120 1.76 11.29 17.68
C ASN A 120 1.16 10.80 19.00
N ASP A 121 1.25 9.49 19.28
CA ASP A 121 0.80 8.90 20.52
C ASP A 121 1.60 9.44 21.72
N GLN A 122 2.92 9.60 21.57
CA GLN A 122 3.76 10.22 22.60
C GLN A 122 3.34 11.67 22.90
N ILE A 123 3.06 12.48 21.88
CA ILE A 123 2.58 13.87 22.06
C ILE A 123 1.26 13.88 22.81
N LEU A 124 0.33 13.00 22.42
CA LEU A 124 -0.99 12.91 23.06
C LEU A 124 -0.87 12.51 24.53
N LEU A 125 -0.01 11.54 24.87
CA LEU A 125 0.21 11.10 26.25
C LEU A 125 0.79 12.21 27.12
N GLN A 126 1.80 12.94 26.63
CA GLN A 126 2.39 14.08 27.35
C GLN A 126 1.35 15.14 27.70
N GLN A 127 0.46 15.45 26.75
CA GLN A 127 -0.61 16.43 26.97
C GLN A 127 -1.67 15.98 27.98
N VAL A 128 -1.85 14.67 28.17
CA VAL A 128 -2.77 14.13 29.18
C VAL A 128 -2.13 14.12 30.57
N GLU A 129 -0.82 13.93 30.66
CA GLU A 129 -0.07 13.93 31.93
C GLU A 129 0.15 15.35 32.51
N ASP A 130 0.19 16.38 31.65
CA ASP A 130 0.35 17.78 32.03
C ASP A 130 -0.96 18.47 32.48
N VAL A 131 -2.10 17.74 32.51
CA VAL A 131 -3.44 18.21 32.92
C VAL A 131 -3.82 17.66 34.30
#